data_AF-A0A846A085-F1
#
_entry.id   AF-A0A846A085-F1
#
_cell.length_a   1.000
_cell.length_b   1.000
_cell.length_c   1.000
_cell.angle_alpha   90.00
_cell.angle_beta   90.00
_cell.angle_gamma   90.00
#
_symmetry.space_group_name_H-M   'P 1'
#
loop_
_entity.id
_entity.type
_entity.pdbx_description
1 polymer ?
#
loop_
_entity_poly.entity_id
_entity_poly.type
_entity_poly.pdbx_seq_one_letter_code
_entity_poly.pdbx_strand_id
1 'polypeptide(L)' 'MQKVAQQEARKVYTTELGIVTAVFPHTSESDKDNYQCSVKLKNKKQPDGKDFELRKVPVATPHLGLVN' A
#
# COMPACT_ATOMS: atom_id res chain seq x y z
N MET A 1 -14.36 4.40 -29.33
CA MET A 1 -14.06 5.31 -28.20
C MET A 1 -14.54 4.77 -26.85
N GLN A 2 -15.83 4.46 -26.63
CA GLN A 2 -16.35 4.02 -25.33
C GLN A 2 -15.62 2.81 -24.70
N LYS A 3 -15.33 1.77 -25.48
CA LYS A 3 -14.60 0.57 -24.99
C LYS A 3 -13.16 0.88 -24.54
N VAL A 4 -12.47 1.77 -25.23
CA VAL A 4 -11.11 2.20 -24.88
C VAL A 4 -11.14 3.02 -23.59
N ALA A 5 -12.05 3.99 -23.48
CA ALA A 5 -12.23 4.78 -22.27
C ALA A 5 -12.53 3.89 -21.03
N GLN A 6 -13.37 2.86 -21.19
CA GLN A 6 -13.68 1.92 -20.11
C GLN A 6 -12.47 1.07 -19.71
N GLN A 7 -11.62 0.66 -20.66
CA GLN A 7 -10.39 -0.07 -20.36
C GLN A 7 -9.37 0.80 -19.64
N GLU A 8 -9.19 2.07 -20.05
CA GLU A 8 -8.28 3.00 -19.37
C GLU A 8 -8.76 3.33 -17.96
N ALA A 9 -10.07 3.55 -17.76
CA ALA A 9 -10.64 3.80 -16.43
C ALA A 9 -10.38 2.64 -15.44
N ARG A 10 -10.33 1.39 -15.92
CA ARG A 10 -10.02 0.22 -15.09
C ARG A 10 -8.55 0.12 -14.67
N LYS A 11 -7.64 0.85 -15.34
CA LYS A 11 -6.22 0.90 -14.97
C LYS A 11 -5.94 1.90 -13.85
N VAL A 12 -6.90 2.75 -13.51
CA VAL A 12 -6.76 3.70 -12.40
C VAL A 12 -6.86 2.92 -11.09
N TYR A 13 -5.73 2.82 -10.39
CA TYR A 13 -5.70 2.29 -9.03
C TYR A 13 -6.14 3.39 -8.08
N THR A 14 -7.36 3.26 -7.56
CA THR A 14 -7.91 4.17 -6.55
C THR A 14 -7.54 3.69 -5.14
N THR A 15 -8.07 4.36 -4.13
CA THR A 15 -7.99 3.91 -2.74
C THR A 15 -8.56 2.50 -2.60
N GLU A 16 -7.83 1.64 -1.90
CA GLU A 16 -8.19 0.24 -1.69
C GLU A 16 -8.15 -0.10 -0.19
N LEU A 17 -8.96 -1.07 0.23
CA LEU A 17 -8.89 -1.62 1.58
C LEU A 17 -7.76 -2.65 1.66
N GLY A 18 -6.87 -2.40 2.60
CA GLY A 18 -5.75 -3.28 2.92
C GLY A 18 -5.85 -3.88 4.31
N ILE A 19 -5.30 -5.08 4.48
CA ILE A 19 -5.07 -5.72 5.78
C ILE A 19 -3.56 -5.66 6.04
N VAL A 20 -3.17 -4.98 7.11
CA VAL A 20 -1.75 -4.91 7.52
C VAL A 20 -1.28 -6.31 7.93
N THR A 21 -0.19 -6.77 7.33
CA THR A 21 0.41 -8.09 7.60
C THR A 21 1.70 -7.99 8.41
N ALA A 22 2.42 -6.88 8.30
CA ALA A 22 3.61 -6.58 9.10
C ALA A 22 3.83 -5.07 9.21
N VAL A 23 4.42 -4.62 10.32
CA VAL A 23 4.79 -3.22 10.57
C VAL A 23 6.29 -3.15 10.78
N PHE A 24 6.94 -2.18 10.14
CA PHE A 24 8.37 -1.95 10.22
C PHE A 24 8.60 -0.49 10.67
N PRO A 25 8.92 -0.27 11.95
CA PRO A 25 9.32 1.05 12.43
C PRO A 25 10.70 1.42 11.87
N HIS A 26 11.14 2.66 12.11
CA HIS A 26 12.53 3.02 11.88
C HIS A 26 13.45 2.10 12.68
N THR A 27 14.59 1.77 12.10
CA THR A 27 15.55 0.86 12.73
C THR A 27 16.45 1.57 13.73
N SER A 28 16.57 2.90 13.65
CA SER A 28 17.30 3.76 14.59
C SER A 28 16.88 5.23 14.45
N GLU A 29 17.24 6.08 15.42
CA GLU A 29 16.93 7.52 15.39
C GLU A 29 17.59 8.28 14.22
N SER A 30 18.68 7.74 13.67
CA SER A 30 19.41 8.32 12.53
C SER A 30 19.07 7.66 11.19
N ASP A 31 18.13 6.71 11.20
CA ASP A 31 17.60 6.08 9.99
C ASP A 31 16.77 7.10 9.19
N LYS A 32 16.97 7.11 7.87
CA LYS A 32 16.27 8.00 6.95
C LYS A 32 15.11 7.33 6.22
N ASP A 33 14.90 6.03 6.44
CA ASP A 33 13.73 5.31 5.92
C ASP A 33 12.45 5.87 6.55
N ASN A 34 11.27 5.67 5.96
CA ASN A 34 9.99 6.03 6.59
C ASN A 34 9.41 4.83 7.35
N TYR A 35 8.49 5.08 8.29
CA TYR A 35 7.60 4.02 8.79
C TYR A 35 6.89 3.35 7.63
N GLN A 36 6.98 2.03 7.58
CA GLN A 36 6.43 1.26 6.48
C GLN A 36 5.74 0.00 6.98
N CYS A 37 4.82 -0.52 6.17
CA CYS A 37 4.13 -1.77 6.46
C CYS A 37 4.04 -2.65 5.22
N SER A 38 3.76 -3.93 5.46
CA SER A 38 3.25 -4.82 4.42
C SER A 38 1.73 -4.85 4.52
N VAL A 39 1.07 -4.81 3.38
CA VAL A 39 -0.39 -4.75 3.29
C VAL A 39 -0.88 -5.73 2.23
N LYS A 40 -1.76 -6.64 2.64
CA LYS A 40 -2.54 -7.45 1.73
C LYS A 40 -3.75 -6.67 1.23
N LEU A 41 -3.92 -6.55 -0.09
CA LEU A 41 -5.11 -5.96 -0.68
C LEU A 41 -6.31 -6.90 -0.52
N LYS A 42 -7.37 -6.42 0.14
CA LYS A 42 -8.53 -7.27 0.48
C LYS A 42 -9.25 -7.81 -0.76
N ASN A 43 -9.32 -7.01 -1.81
CA ASN A 43 -10.12 -7.29 -3.00
C ASN A 43 -9.27 -7.59 -4.24
N LYS A 44 -7.94 -7.68 -4.12
CA LYS A 44 -7.05 -8.00 -5.24
C LYS A 44 -6.32 -9.31 -5.02
N LYS A 45 -6.20 -10.03 -6.13
CA LYS A 45 -5.45 -11.27 -6.23
C LYS A 45 -4.42 -11.16 -7.35
N GLN A 46 -3.36 -11.91 -7.23
CA GLN A 46 -2.42 -12.13 -8.31
C GLN A 46 -3.07 -12.99 -9.41
N PRO A 47 -2.52 -13.00 -10.64
CA PRO A 47 -3.04 -13.83 -11.73
C PRO A 47 -3.10 -15.33 -11.41
N ASP A 48 -2.29 -15.81 -10.46
CA ASP A 48 -2.25 -17.19 -9.98
C ASP A 48 -3.27 -17.48 -8.84
N GLY A 49 -4.11 -16.50 -8.50
CA GLY A 49 -5.13 -16.61 -7.45
C GLY A 49 -4.64 -16.34 -6.03
N LYS A 50 -3.35 -16.07 -5.82
CA LYS A 50 -2.81 -15.75 -4.49
C LYS A 50 -3.16 -14.34 -4.04
N ASP A 51 -3.05 -14.12 -2.74
CA ASP A 51 -3.20 -12.79 -2.14
C ASP A 51 -2.18 -11.81 -2.74
N PHE A 52 -2.64 -10.60 -3.07
CA PHE A 52 -1.77 -9.53 -3.55
C PHE A 52 -1.23 -8.73 -2.37
N GLU A 53 0.03 -8.95 -1.99
CA GLU A 53 0.71 -8.21 -0.93
C GLU A 53 1.60 -7.11 -1.51
N LEU A 54 1.41 -5.90 -1.00
CA LEU A 54 2.31 -4.78 -1.18
C LEU A 54 3.29 -4.74 0.00
N ARG A 55 4.58 -4.53 -0.30
CA ARG A 55 5.64 -4.40 0.71
C ARG A 55 6.19 -2.98 0.71
N LYS A 56 6.74 -2.56 1.86
CA LYS A 56 7.31 -1.22 2.04
C LYS A 56 6.30 -0.10 1.73
N VAL A 57 5.03 -0.31 2.10
CA VAL A 57 4.00 0.71 1.94
C VAL A 57 4.25 1.81 2.98
N PRO A 58 4.46 3.07 2.59
CA PRO A 58 4.70 4.15 3.54
C PRO A 58 3.44 4.41 4.35
N VAL A 59 3.61 4.60 5.66
CA VAL A 59 2.52 4.94 6.58
C VAL A 59 2.42 6.45 6.67
N ALA A 60 1.24 6.99 6.35
CA ALA A 60 0.97 8.41 6.57
C ALA A 60 0.77 8.67 8.07
N THR A 61 1.52 9.62 8.62
CA THR A 61 1.35 10.10 10.00
C THR A 61 0.53 11.40 10.00
N PRO A 62 -0.39 11.60 10.97
CA PRO A 62 -1.26 12.78 10.99
C PRO A 62 -0.50 14.09 11.24
N HIS A 63 0.64 14.02 11.95
CA HIS A 63 1.49 15.16 12.24
C HIS A 63 2.97 14.77 12.09
N LEU A 64 3.79 15.68 11.60
CA LEU A 64 5.25 15.54 11.62
C LEU A 64 5.70 15.47 13.09
N GLY A 65 6.47 14.44 13.45
CA GLY A 65 7.02 14.26 14.80
C GLY A 65 6.12 13.50 15.80
N LEU A 66 4.97 12.96 15.38
CA LEU A 66 4.09 12.18 16.25
C LEU A 66 4.31 10.66 16.07
N VAL A 67 5.55 10.24 16.30
CA VAL A 67 5.94 8.83 16.32
C VAL A 67 6.42 8.52 17.75
N ASN A 68 5.78 7.56 18.40
CA ASN A 68 6.09 7.13 19.77
C ASN A 68 7.18 6.07 19.77
#